data_AF-A0A183J9H3-F1
#
_entry.id   AF-A0A183J9H3-F1
#
_cell.length_a   1.000
_cell.length_b   1.000
_cell.length_c   1.000
_cell.angle_alpha   90.00
_cell.angle_beta   90.00
_cell.angle_gamma   90.00
#
_symmetry.space_group_name_H-M   'P 1'
#
loop_
_entity.id
_entity.type
_entity.pdbx_description
1 polymer ?
#
loop_
_entity_poly.entity_id
_entity_poly.type
_entity_poly.pdbx_seq_one_letter_code
_entity_poly.pdbx_strand_id
1 'polypeptide(L)'
;MLLCSDPWVKDKCKASKGMKSFFDMMNSSKKKLAIFGGACTEVNEPVAMTAVFWNIIQISYAETHPKFSGKDRLSMYRTFYSVVPDHRNDILARIAFLRH
;
A
#
# COMPACT_ATOMS: atom_id res chain seq x y z
N MET A 1 1.07 15.25 -10.45
CA MET A 1 1.22 14.08 -11.36
C MET A 1 0.83 12.84 -10.58
N LEU A 2 -0.46 12.49 -10.65
CA LEU A 2 -0.93 11.14 -10.29
C LEU A 2 -0.28 10.18 -11.28
N LEU A 3 0.24 9.05 -10.83
CA LEU A 3 0.89 8.05 -11.69
C LEU A 3 -0.12 7.52 -12.71
N CYS A 4 -0.20 8.15 -13.87
CA CYS A 4 -0.97 7.69 -15.04
C CYS A 4 -0.11 7.63 -16.31
N SER A 5 1.20 7.89 -16.20
CA SER A 5 2.06 8.13 -17.37
C SER A 5 3.21 7.13 -17.57
N ASP A 6 3.35 6.10 -16.72
CA ASP A 6 4.37 5.05 -16.87
C ASP A 6 3.74 3.65 -16.67
N PRO A 7 4.22 2.61 -17.38
CA PRO A 7 3.53 1.33 -17.57
C PRO A 7 3.45 0.52 -16.26
N TRP A 8 2.35 -0.20 -16.10
CA TRP A 8 2.08 -1.11 -14.98
C TRP A 8 3.33 -1.89 -14.53
N VAL A 9 3.86 -1.53 -13.36
CA VAL A 9 5.01 -2.21 -12.76
C VAL A 9 4.59 -3.63 -12.37
N LYS A 10 5.22 -4.64 -12.97
CA LYS A 10 4.99 -6.05 -12.66
C LYS A 10 5.93 -6.51 -11.53
N ASP A 11 5.52 -6.32 -10.28
CA ASP A 11 6.27 -6.77 -9.11
C ASP A 11 6.29 -8.30 -8.93
N LYS A 12 5.30 -9.02 -9.49
CA LYS A 12 5.05 -10.45 -9.28
C LYS A 12 4.98 -10.81 -7.78
N CYS A 13 4.46 -9.88 -6.95
CA CYS A 13 4.38 -10.02 -5.49
C CYS A 13 5.73 -10.34 -4.83
N LYS A 14 6.83 -9.82 -5.39
CA LYS A 14 8.17 -9.95 -4.82
C LYS A 14 8.65 -8.60 -4.32
N ALA A 15 8.92 -8.51 -3.01
CA ALA A 15 9.45 -7.32 -2.35
C ALA A 15 10.63 -6.69 -3.10
N SER A 16 11.60 -7.51 -3.54
CA SER A 16 12.79 -7.05 -4.26
C SER A 16 12.46 -6.34 -5.59
N LYS A 17 11.48 -6.85 -6.34
CA LYS A 17 11.06 -6.24 -7.62
C LYS A 17 10.25 -4.97 -7.40
N GLY A 18 9.36 -4.99 -6.40
CA GLY A 18 8.59 -3.83 -5.99
C GLY A 18 9.48 -2.68 -5.55
N MET A 19 10.42 -2.95 -4.64
CA MET A 19 11.37 -1.95 -4.14
C MET A 19 12.31 -1.44 -5.21
N LYS A 20 12.83 -2.30 -6.10
CA LYS A 20 13.64 -1.84 -7.24
C LYS A 20 12.85 -0.84 -8.09
N SER A 21 11.62 -1.20 -8.46
CA SER A 21 10.79 -0.34 -9.31
C SER A 21 10.40 0.96 -8.61
N PHE A 22 10.14 0.90 -7.30
CA PHE A 22 9.92 2.09 -6.48
C PHE A 22 11.14 3.02 -6.49
N PHE A 23 12.35 2.51 -6.26
CA PHE A 23 13.56 3.33 -6.27
C PHE A 23 13.88 3.87 -7.67
N ASP A 24 13.73 3.06 -8.72
CA ASP A 24 13.90 3.50 -10.11
C ASP A 24 12.93 4.63 -10.43
N MET A 25 11.67 4.51 -10.01
CA MET A 25 10.67 5.56 -10.14
C MET A 25 11.07 6.80 -9.34
N MET A 26 11.49 6.66 -8.08
CA MET A 26 11.88 7.79 -7.24
C MET A 26 13.09 8.55 -7.79
N ASN A 27 14.03 7.86 -8.42
CA ASN A 27 15.22 8.43 -9.04
C ASN A 27 14.93 9.26 -10.31
N SER A 28 13.73 9.17 -10.89
CA SER A 28 13.41 9.99 -12.08
C SER A 28 13.24 11.49 -11.73
N SER A 29 13.49 12.38 -12.68
CA SER A 29 13.50 13.83 -12.45
C SER A 29 12.15 14.44 -12.03
N LYS A 30 11.03 13.78 -12.37
CA LYS A 30 9.68 14.29 -12.07
C LYS A 30 9.33 14.06 -10.60
N LYS A 31 8.82 15.05 -9.88
CA LYS A 31 8.36 14.84 -8.50
C LYS A 31 7.06 14.00 -8.49
N LYS A 32 7.04 12.95 -7.68
CA LYS A 32 5.87 12.08 -7.46
C LYS A 32 5.18 12.53 -6.19
N LEU A 33 3.84 12.56 -6.22
CA LEU A 33 3.02 12.97 -5.09
C LEU A 33 2.29 11.79 -4.45
N ALA A 34 1.88 10.84 -5.28
CA ALA A 34 1.16 9.66 -4.84
C ALA A 34 1.53 8.43 -5.66
N ILE A 35 1.43 7.26 -5.03
CA ILE A 35 1.47 5.95 -5.67
C ILE A 35 0.07 5.35 -5.59
N PHE A 36 -0.44 4.90 -6.72
CA PHE A 36 -1.71 4.19 -6.78
C PHE A 36 -1.46 2.75 -7.25
N GLY A 37 -1.95 1.77 -6.49
CA GLY A 37 -1.80 0.36 -6.82
C GLY A 37 -1.33 -0.49 -5.65
N GLY A 38 -0.79 -1.68 -5.99
CA GLY A 38 -0.22 -2.62 -5.04
C GLY A 38 -1.27 -3.53 -4.42
N ALA A 39 -1.26 -4.80 -4.83
CA ALA A 39 -2.20 -5.83 -4.38
C ALA A 39 -1.60 -6.82 -3.38
N CYS A 40 -0.28 -6.88 -3.28
CA CYS A 40 0.42 -7.88 -2.47
C CYS A 40 1.11 -7.21 -1.27
N THR A 41 0.82 -7.72 -0.08
CA THR A 41 1.34 -7.20 1.19
C THR A 41 2.86 -7.21 1.23
N GLU A 42 3.50 -8.24 0.68
CA GLU A 42 4.97 -8.39 0.66
C GLU A 42 5.68 -7.25 -0.07
N VAL A 43 4.97 -6.61 -1.01
CA VAL A 43 5.48 -5.44 -1.75
C VAL A 43 5.03 -4.16 -1.08
N ASN A 44 3.75 -4.07 -0.69
CA ASN A 44 3.19 -2.87 -0.10
C ASN A 44 3.86 -2.50 1.21
N GLU A 45 4.20 -3.47 2.06
CA GLU A 45 4.79 -3.23 3.37
C GLU A 45 6.12 -2.44 3.29
N PRO A 46 7.17 -2.92 2.59
CA PRO A 46 8.43 -2.18 2.51
C PRO A 46 8.29 -0.87 1.72
N VAL A 47 7.41 -0.82 0.70
CA VAL A 47 7.16 0.43 -0.05
C VAL A 47 6.49 1.47 0.85
N ALA A 48 5.49 1.08 1.63
CA ALA A 48 4.75 1.97 2.53
C ALA A 48 5.64 2.51 3.66
N MET A 49 6.49 1.66 4.24
CA MET A 49 7.49 2.08 5.23
C MET A 49 8.48 3.09 4.65
N THR A 50 8.80 2.97 3.36
CA THR A 50 9.81 3.81 2.71
C THR A 50 9.21 5.09 2.11
N ALA A 51 7.94 5.06 1.69
CA ALA A 51 7.26 6.18 1.02
C ALA A 51 7.22 7.47 1.85
N VAL A 52 7.23 7.34 3.18
CA VAL A 52 7.29 8.47 4.12
C VAL A 52 8.54 9.33 3.93
N PHE A 53 9.68 8.75 3.58
CA PHE A 53 10.94 9.50 3.39
C PHE A 53 10.90 10.44 2.19
N TRP A 54 10.05 10.16 1.20
CA TRP A 54 9.80 11.02 0.06
C TRP A 54 8.51 11.85 0.17
N ASN A 55 7.81 11.77 1.31
CA ASN A 55 6.51 12.40 1.53
C ASN A 55 5.47 12.03 0.46
N ILE A 56 5.42 10.75 0.09
CA ILE A 56 4.49 10.24 -0.93
C ILE A 56 3.33 9.50 -0.27
N ILE A 57 2.13 9.79 -0.75
CA ILE A 57 0.90 9.09 -0.36
C ILE A 57 0.80 7.79 -1.17
N GLN A 58 0.65 6.64 -0.52
CA GLN A 58 0.37 5.37 -1.19
C GLN A 58 -1.09 4.98 -1.00
N ILE A 59 -1.78 4.70 -2.10
CA ILE A 59 -3.20 4.31 -2.12
C ILE A 59 -3.30 2.93 -2.78
N SER A 60 -3.71 1.93 -2.02
CA SER A 60 -3.97 0.58 -2.52
C SER A 60 -5.46 0.34 -2.79
N TYR A 61 -5.74 -0.41 -3.86
CA TYR A 61 -7.08 -0.85 -4.23
C TYR A 61 -7.39 -2.30 -3.82
N ALA A 62 -6.40 -3.07 -3.35
CA ALA A 62 -6.55 -4.51 -3.11
C ALA A 62 -5.84 -5.02 -1.84
N GLU A 63 -5.20 -4.13 -1.07
CA GLU A 63 -4.57 -4.50 0.19
C GLU A 63 -5.60 -4.66 1.31
N THR A 64 -5.75 -5.90 1.79
CA THR A 64 -6.70 -6.28 2.84
C THR A 64 -6.02 -6.67 4.16
N HIS A 65 -4.68 -6.64 4.24
CA HIS A 65 -3.98 -7.11 5.44
C HIS A 65 -4.24 -6.16 6.62
N PRO A 66 -4.65 -6.67 7.79
CA PRO A 66 -5.05 -5.86 8.95
C PRO A 66 -3.89 -5.09 9.63
N LYS A 67 -2.67 -5.16 9.08
CA LYS A 67 -1.51 -4.43 9.61
C LYS A 67 -1.58 -2.95 9.25
N PHE A 68 -2.19 -2.64 8.10
CA PHE A 68 -2.33 -1.29 7.58
C PHE A 68 -3.49 -0.50 8.22
N SER A 69 -4.27 -1.12 9.10
CA SER A 69 -5.36 -0.48 9.86
C SER A 69 -5.15 -0.55 11.38
N GLY A 70 -4.08 -1.20 11.83
CA GLY A 70 -3.76 -1.40 13.24
C GLY A 70 -3.22 -0.14 13.93
N LYS A 71 -2.94 -0.28 15.24
CA LYS A 71 -2.34 0.80 16.05
C LYS A 71 -0.99 1.26 15.47
N ASP A 72 -0.22 0.32 14.93
CA ASP A 72 1.10 0.57 14.35
C ASP A 72 1.05 1.25 12.97
N ARG A 73 -0.14 1.43 12.37
CA ARG A 73 -0.29 2.16 11.10
C ARG A 73 0.30 3.56 11.19
N LEU A 74 0.03 4.28 12.27
CA LEU A 74 0.46 5.68 12.40
C LEU A 74 1.98 5.84 12.57
N SER A 75 2.66 4.82 13.07
CA SER A 75 4.11 4.80 13.26
C SER A 75 4.85 4.25 12.03
N MET A 76 4.37 3.16 11.43
CA MET A 76 5.07 2.45 10.35
C MET A 76 4.57 2.76 8.94
N TYR A 77 3.28 3.09 8.78
CA TYR A 77 2.60 3.21 7.48
C TYR A 77 1.83 4.53 7.36
N ARG A 78 2.43 5.63 7.83
CA ARG A 78 1.74 6.92 8.01
C ARG A 78 1.10 7.47 6.73
N THR A 79 1.72 7.25 5.57
CA THR A 79 1.24 7.76 4.28
C THR A 79 0.51 6.70 3.45
N PHE A 80 0.19 5.54 4.03
CA PHE A 80 -0.50 4.44 3.37
C PHE A 80 -2.01 4.45 3.65
N TYR A 81 -2.79 4.30 2.59
CA TYR A 81 -4.24 4.20 2.63
C TYR A 81 -4.71 3.06 1.73
N SER A 82 -5.74 2.33 2.17
CA SER A 82 -6.42 1.32 1.34
C SER A 82 -7.87 1.74 1.14
N VAL A 83 -8.39 1.51 -0.07
CA VAL A 83 -9.80 1.76 -0.41
C VAL A 83 -10.69 0.58 0.00
N VAL A 84 -10.12 -0.62 0.11
CA VAL A 84 -10.86 -1.84 0.46
C VAL A 84 -10.89 -2.06 1.97
N PRO A 85 -11.97 -2.66 2.51
CA PRO A 85 -11.99 -3.09 3.89
C PRO A 85 -10.95 -4.19 4.13
N ASP A 86 -10.41 -4.22 5.35
CA ASP A 86 -9.46 -5.25 5.78
C ASP A 86 -10.17 -6.50 6.33
N HIS A 87 -9.38 -7.54 6.62
CA HIS A 87 -9.89 -8.76 7.24
C HIS A 87 -10.48 -8.59 8.66
N ARG A 88 -10.21 -7.49 9.37
CA ARG A 88 -10.88 -7.22 10.65
C ARG A 88 -12.35 -6.90 10.43
N ASN A 89 -12.68 -6.19 9.37
CA ASN A 89 -14.07 -5.92 9.00
C ASN A 89 -14.83 -7.22 8.71
N ASP A 90 -14.20 -8.18 8.02
CA ASP A 90 -14.78 -9.51 7.77
C ASP A 90 -15.08 -10.27 9.08
N ILE A 91 -14.15 -10.23 10.04
CA ILE A 91 -14.32 -10.88 11.35
C ILE A 91 -15.45 -10.22 12.14
N LEU A 92 -15.54 -8.89 12.13
CA LEU A 92 -16.61 -8.17 12.80
C LEU A 92 -17.98 -8.51 12.21
N ALA A 93 -18.07 -8.63 10.88
CA ALA A 93 -19.29 -9.06 10.20
C ALA A 93 -19.72 -10.48 10.61
N ARG A 94 -18.75 -11.42 10.73
CA ARG A 94 -19.02 -12.78 11.20
C ARG A 94 -19.51 -12.81 12.64
N ILE A 95 -18.91 -12.03 13.54
CA ILE A 95 -19.35 -11.93 14.94
C ILE A 95 -20.77 -11.38 15.02
N ALA A 96 -21.10 -10.35 14.23
CA ALA A 96 -22.45 -9.81 14.17
C ALA A 96 -23.44 -10.86 13.67
N PHE A 97 -23.08 -11.61 12.63
CA PHE A 97 -23.90 -12.70 12.10
C PHE A 97 -24.14 -13.81 13.12
N LEU A 98 -23.12 -14.25 13.86
CA LEU A 98 -23.24 -15.31 14.89
C LEU A 98 -24.06 -14.90 16.12
N ARG A 99 -24.29 -13.60 16.33
CA ARG A 99 -25.10 -13.07 17.44
C ARG A 99 -26.57 -12.93 17.10
N HIS A 100 -26.93 -13.03 15.82
CA HIS A 100 -28.31 -13.04 15.33
C HIS A 100 -28.86 -14.46 15.26
#